data_AF-A0A817A7B3-F1
#
_entry.id   AF-A0A817A7B3-F1
#
_cell.length_a   1.000
_cell.length_b   1.000
_cell.length_c   1.000
_cell.angle_alpha   90.00
_cell.angle_beta   90.00
_cell.angle_gamma   90.00
#
_symmetry.space_group_name_H-M   'P 1'
#
loop_
_entity.id
_entity.type
_entity.pdbx_description
1 polymer ?
#
loop_
_entity_poly.entity_id
_entity_poly.type
_entity_poly.pdbx_seq_one_letter_code
_entity_poly.pdbx_strand_id
1 'polypeptide(L)'
;MSPHASFVPVGSKTYVFNDLEALSVDCASYTLKPISDMPQRMLRKVPNVVDGKRLVLFGLMLWCWRISFGLKAIRVSTLLFTNQRENKWELMNEVLNSKDRWEGACVIDDVLYYHDPSGEKAFSRWSVVNGLEEFLAAEVTDQSMWSRVVKCGEKKLALFFPKKRDGNEVICCAEIALEWPQGGGEIWGKVLSCDVVLEDGRFVMVKCVSVTV
;
A
#
# COMPACT_ATOMS: atom_id res chain seq x y z
N MET A 1 11.13 16.00 6.52
CA MET A 1 9.81 15.50 6.97
C MET A 1 9.26 14.66 5.84
N SER A 2 8.83 13.41 6.04
CA SER A 2 8.11 12.71 4.96
C SER A 2 6.74 13.41 4.81
N PRO A 3 6.41 13.98 3.64
CA PRO A 3 5.20 14.80 3.48
C PRO A 3 3.90 13.97 3.40
N HIS A 4 3.98 12.66 3.56
CA HIS A 4 2.88 11.75 3.30
C HIS A 4 2.33 11.17 4.60
N ALA A 5 1.37 11.88 5.19
CA ALA A 5 0.47 11.28 6.17
C ALA A 5 -0.32 10.15 5.46
N SER A 6 -0.47 9.03 6.15
CA SER A 6 -1.29 7.91 5.70
C SER A 6 -2.53 7.79 6.59
N PHE A 7 -3.61 7.22 6.07
CA PHE A 7 -4.84 7.09 6.84
C PHE A 7 -5.65 5.88 6.41
N VAL A 8 -6.44 5.37 7.35
CA VAL A 8 -7.44 4.32 7.12
C VAL A 8 -8.74 4.60 7.89
N PRO A 9 -9.90 4.54 7.22
CA PRO A 9 -11.20 4.66 7.89
C PRO A 9 -11.61 3.34 8.56
N VAL A 10 -12.28 3.43 9.71
CA VAL A 10 -12.89 2.32 10.46
C VAL A 10 -14.18 2.82 11.11
N GLY A 11 -15.32 2.40 10.57
CA GLY A 11 -16.62 2.91 11.03
C GLY A 11 -16.69 4.43 10.93
N SER A 12 -17.04 5.13 12.01
CA SER A 12 -17.11 6.61 12.07
C SER A 12 -15.77 7.30 12.27
N LYS A 13 -14.68 6.54 12.45
CA LYS A 13 -13.36 7.08 12.78
C LYS A 13 -12.39 6.92 11.63
N THR A 14 -11.50 7.89 11.47
CA THR A 14 -10.33 7.80 10.58
C THR A 14 -9.07 7.81 11.42
N TYR A 15 -8.20 6.82 11.22
CA TYR A 15 -6.88 6.79 11.84
C TYR A 15 -5.86 7.37 10.89
N VAL A 16 -5.02 8.28 11.39
CA VAL A 16 -4.03 9.01 10.62
C VAL A 16 -2.66 8.79 11.24
N PHE A 17 -1.66 8.54 10.40
CA PHE A 17 -0.31 8.19 10.80
C PHE A 17 0.70 9.04 10.03
N ASN A 18 1.54 9.77 10.76
CA ASN A 18 2.72 10.45 10.21
C ASN A 18 3.99 9.62 10.52
N ASP A 19 5.19 10.19 10.42
CA ASP A 19 6.44 9.44 10.67
C ASP A 19 6.65 9.01 12.13
N LEU A 20 6.00 9.69 13.07
CA LEU A 20 6.27 9.62 14.51
C LEU A 20 5.01 9.40 15.34
N GLU A 21 3.90 9.97 14.89
CA GLU A 21 2.65 10.08 15.64
C GLU A 21 1.51 9.38 14.91
N ALA A 22 0.55 8.93 15.72
CA ALA A 22 -0.70 8.38 15.28
C ALA A 22 -1.86 9.10 15.99
N LEU A 23 -2.94 9.36 15.27
CA LEU A 23 -4.12 10.01 15.81
C LEU A 23 -5.38 9.39 15.23
N SER A 24 -6.46 9.45 16.01
CA SER A 24 -7.80 9.08 15.55
C SER A 24 -8.67 10.33 15.45
N VAL A 25 -9.39 10.43 14.34
CA VAL A 25 -10.36 11.48 14.04
C VAL A 25 -11.73 10.84 14.07
N ASP A 26 -12.60 11.26 14.97
CA ASP A 26 -14.00 10.86 14.95
C ASP A 26 -14.78 11.88 14.12
N CYS A 27 -15.23 11.46 12.94
CA CYS A 27 -15.91 12.35 11.99
C CYS A 27 -17.33 12.70 12.44
N ALA A 28 -17.95 11.89 13.30
CA ALA A 28 -19.31 12.14 13.79
C ALA A 28 -19.32 13.18 14.92
N SER A 29 -18.31 13.14 15.80
CA SER A 29 -18.18 14.09 16.92
C SER A 29 -17.20 15.22 16.70
N TYR A 30 -16.52 15.26 15.55
CA TYR A 30 -15.47 16.25 15.23
C TYR A 30 -14.32 16.28 16.26
N THR A 31 -14.00 15.14 16.88
CA THR A 31 -12.98 15.06 17.93
C THR A 31 -11.70 14.39 17.44
N LEU A 32 -10.56 14.93 17.86
CA LEU A 32 -9.23 14.34 17.65
C LEU A 32 -8.75 13.69 18.95
N LYS A 33 -8.21 12.48 18.85
CA LYS A 33 -7.60 11.77 19.98
C LYS A 33 -6.23 11.23 19.57
N PRO A 34 -5.15 11.66 20.25
CA PRO A 34 -3.83 11.05 20.09
C PRO A 34 -3.88 9.55 20.41
N ILE A 35 -3.10 8.78 19.68
CA ILE A 35 -2.84 7.36 19.94
C ILE A 35 -1.46 7.28 20.61
N SER A 36 -1.15 6.18 21.31
CA SER A 36 0.20 5.98 21.84
C SER A 36 1.25 6.18 20.76
N ASP A 37 2.37 6.80 21.14
CA ASP A 37 3.48 7.06 20.24
C ASP A 37 3.93 5.76 19.58
N MET A 38 4.22 5.84 18.28
CA MET A 38 4.74 4.68 17.57
C MET A 38 6.10 4.32 18.16
N PRO A 39 6.36 3.03 18.42
CA PRO A 39 7.57 2.59 19.12
C PRO A 39 8.85 2.94 18.35
N GLN A 40 8.75 3.13 17.04
CA GLN A 40 9.84 3.57 16.17
C GLN A 40 9.33 4.45 15.04
N ARG A 41 10.21 5.32 14.53
CA ARG A 41 9.93 6.16 13.36
C ARG A 41 9.69 5.28 12.13
N MET A 42 8.57 5.47 11.45
CA MET A 42 8.21 4.70 10.26
C MET A 42 8.01 5.57 9.03
N LEU A 43 8.77 5.31 7.98
CA LEU A 43 8.62 5.93 6.68
C LEU A 43 7.67 5.10 5.80
N ARG A 44 7.05 5.73 4.79
CA ARG A 44 6.22 5.06 3.77
C ARG A 44 5.24 4.05 4.36
N LYS A 45 4.14 4.55 4.91
CA LYS A 45 3.20 3.77 5.69
C LYS A 45 1.99 3.35 4.86
N VAL A 46 1.57 2.10 5.01
CA VAL A 46 0.33 1.59 4.42
C VAL A 46 -0.53 1.04 5.54
N PRO A 47 -1.48 1.85 6.05
CA PRO A 47 -2.41 1.41 7.07
C PRO A 47 -3.49 0.52 6.46
N ASN A 48 -3.87 -0.53 7.19
CA ASN A 48 -4.97 -1.42 6.88
C ASN A 48 -5.73 -1.81 8.16
N VAL A 49 -6.90 -2.42 7.98
CA VAL A 49 -7.76 -2.89 9.05
C VAL A 49 -8.02 -4.38 8.85
N VAL A 50 -7.72 -5.17 9.88
CA VAL A 50 -7.92 -6.61 9.92
C VAL A 50 -9.07 -6.92 10.87
N ASP A 51 -9.96 -7.83 10.46
CA ASP A 51 -11.18 -8.22 11.20
C ASP A 51 -12.09 -7.05 11.59
N GLY A 52 -12.00 -5.91 10.88
CA GLY A 52 -12.73 -4.68 11.18
C GLY A 52 -12.34 -4.00 12.51
N LYS A 53 -11.27 -4.45 13.18
CA LYS A 53 -10.93 -4.01 14.55
C LYS A 53 -9.46 -3.71 14.78
N ARG A 54 -8.56 -4.50 14.20
CA ARG A 54 -7.11 -4.34 14.41
C ARG A 54 -6.54 -3.48 13.31
N LEU A 55 -5.73 -2.49 13.67
CA LEU A 55 -5.03 -1.68 12.69
C LEU A 55 -3.68 -2.32 12.41
N VAL A 56 -3.37 -2.54 11.16
CA VAL A 56 -2.06 -3.00 10.72
C VAL A 56 -1.41 -1.86 9.96
N LEU A 57 -0.16 -1.57 10.28
CA LEU A 57 0.63 -0.54 9.64
C LEU A 57 1.89 -1.18 9.09
N PHE A 58 1.93 -1.35 7.77
CA PHE A 58 3.16 -1.68 7.09
C PHE A 58 3.99 -0.40 7.00
N GLY A 59 5.29 -0.45 7.34
CA GLY A 59 6.18 0.70 7.35
C GLY A 59 7.63 0.33 7.02
N LEU A 60 8.38 1.31 6.51
CA LEU A 60 9.83 1.19 6.31
C LEU A 60 10.53 1.70 7.58
N MET A 61 11.29 0.81 8.23
CA MET A 61 12.13 1.15 9.38
C MET A 61 13.59 1.31 8.94
N LEU A 62 14.18 2.45 9.28
CA LEU A 62 15.60 2.70 9.08
C LEU A 62 16.37 2.29 10.33
N TRP A 63 17.01 1.12 10.31
CA TRP A 63 17.92 0.73 11.37
C TRP A 63 19.29 1.38 11.13
N CYS A 64 19.69 2.26 12.04
CA CYS A 64 21.06 2.77 12.09
C CYS A 64 21.88 1.85 13.00
N TRP A 65 22.56 0.85 12.44
CA TRP A 65 23.68 0.26 13.16
C TRP A 65 24.84 1.24 13.10
N ARG A 66 25.37 1.60 14.28
CA ARG A 66 26.61 2.35 14.42
C ARG A 66 27.79 1.41 14.14
N ILE A 67 27.89 0.86 12.92
CA ILE A 67 29.17 0.34 12.42
C ILE A 67 29.92 1.56 11.89
N SER A 68 31.19 1.65 12.24
CA SER A 68 32.14 2.73 11.94
C SER A 68 32.28 3.12 10.45
N PHE A 69 31.53 2.47 9.55
CA PHE A 69 31.54 2.68 8.10
C PHE A 69 30.11 2.62 7.53
N GLY A 70 29.37 3.73 7.59
CA GLY A 70 28.58 4.25 6.48
C GLY A 70 27.38 3.50 5.87
N LEU A 71 26.97 2.30 6.30
CA LEU A 71 25.77 1.65 5.74
C LEU A 71 24.55 1.66 6.68
N LYS A 72 23.46 2.26 6.20
CA LYS A 72 22.11 2.11 6.78
C LYS A 72 21.49 0.81 6.27
N ALA A 73 21.07 -0.08 7.17
CA ALA A 73 20.27 -1.24 6.79
C ALA A 73 18.80 -0.82 6.71
N ILE A 74 18.19 -1.03 5.55
CA ILE A 74 16.78 -0.72 5.32
C ILE A 74 15.97 -2.01 5.49
N ARG A 75 14.90 -1.96 6.30
CA ARG A 75 13.99 -3.10 6.50
C ARG A 75 12.55 -2.62 6.39
N VAL A 76 11.74 -3.32 5.61
CA VAL A 76 10.28 -3.24 5.75
C VAL A 76 9.93 -3.89 7.09
N SER A 77 8.92 -3.39 7.76
CA SER A 77 8.45 -3.92 9.04
C SER A 77 6.96 -3.75 9.16
N THR A 78 6.33 -4.65 9.90
CA THR A 78 4.90 -4.62 10.14
C THR A 78 4.68 -4.24 11.59
N LEU A 79 4.02 -3.11 11.83
CA LEU A 79 3.49 -2.78 13.15
C LEU A 79 2.02 -3.19 13.20
N LEU A 80 1.69 -4.05 14.16
CA LEU A 80 0.32 -4.37 14.50
C LEU A 80 -0.09 -3.46 15.67
N PHE A 81 -1.18 -2.70 15.48
CA PHE A 81 -1.84 -2.00 16.57
C PHE A 81 -3.07 -2.81 16.98
N THR A 82 -2.96 -3.43 18.16
CA THR A 82 -4.03 -4.23 18.74
C THR A 82 -5.04 -3.27 19.38
N ASN A 83 -6.22 -3.20 18.77
CA ASN A 83 -7.49 -2.54 19.17
C ASN A 83 -7.47 -1.56 20.37
N GLN A 84 -8.09 -0.39 20.17
CA GLN A 84 -8.42 0.75 21.07
C GLN A 84 -8.46 0.53 22.61
N ARG A 85 -8.72 -0.67 23.14
CA ARG A 85 -8.70 -0.94 24.60
C ARG A 85 -7.30 -0.96 25.20
N GLU A 86 -6.32 -1.51 24.49
CA GLU A 86 -4.98 -1.71 25.05
C GLU A 86 -4.00 -0.59 24.66
N ASN A 87 -4.34 0.21 23.64
CA ASN A 87 -3.52 1.31 23.11
C ASN A 87 -2.05 0.92 22.95
N LYS A 88 -1.80 -0.30 22.49
CA LYS A 88 -0.48 -0.92 22.47
C LYS A 88 -0.06 -1.29 21.06
N TRP A 89 1.19 -0.99 20.75
CA TRP A 89 1.86 -1.40 19.52
C TRP A 89 2.59 -2.72 19.73
N GLU A 90 2.41 -3.63 18.79
CA GLU A 90 3.16 -4.87 18.70
C GLU A 90 3.99 -4.85 17.41
N LEU A 91 5.31 -4.93 17.56
CA LEU A 91 6.23 -4.97 16.44
C LEU A 91 6.36 -6.40 15.93
N MET A 92 5.91 -6.63 14.70
CA MET A 92 6.17 -7.85 13.95
C MET A 92 7.35 -7.60 12.99
N ASN A 93 8.52 -8.08 13.39
CA ASN A 93 9.72 -8.02 12.55
C ASN A 93 9.63 -9.09 11.46
N GLU A 94 9.21 -8.69 10.26
CA GLU A 94 9.38 -9.50 9.05
C GLU A 94 10.34 -8.76 8.11
N VAL A 95 11.48 -9.40 7.81
CA VAL A 95 12.49 -8.82 6.92
C VAL A 95 12.10 -9.12 5.48
N LEU A 96 11.40 -8.18 4.84
CA LEU A 96 11.33 -8.18 3.37
C LEU A 96 12.53 -7.40 2.84
N ASN A 97 13.35 -8.09 2.02
CA ASN A 97 14.38 -7.47 1.19
C ASN A 97 13.72 -6.79 -0.02
N SER A 98 12.85 -5.81 0.20
CA SER A 98 12.33 -5.01 -0.92
C SER A 98 13.25 -3.82 -1.15
N LYS A 99 13.59 -3.56 -2.41
CA LYS A 99 14.05 -2.23 -2.83
C LYS A 99 12.98 -1.20 -2.44
N ASP A 100 13.42 0.02 -2.14
CA ASP A 100 12.67 1.11 -1.51
C ASP A 100 11.41 1.65 -2.24
N ARG A 101 10.55 0.83 -2.87
CA ARG A 101 9.56 1.34 -3.84
C ARG A 101 8.20 0.62 -3.80
N TRP A 102 7.58 0.57 -2.62
CA TRP A 102 6.19 0.08 -2.44
C TRP A 102 5.21 1.23 -2.18
N GLU A 103 5.45 2.39 -2.82
CA GLU A 103 4.48 3.48 -2.81
C GLU A 103 3.23 3.07 -3.61
N GLY A 104 2.04 3.44 -3.12
CA GLY A 104 0.79 3.03 -3.76
C GLY A 104 0.37 1.58 -3.46
N ALA A 105 0.95 0.93 -2.47
CA ALA A 105 0.51 -0.40 -2.05
C ALA A 105 -0.88 -0.42 -1.42
N CYS A 106 -1.51 -1.59 -1.43
CA CYS A 106 -2.77 -1.90 -0.77
C CYS A 106 -2.64 -3.21 0.00
N VAL A 107 -3.49 -3.45 0.99
CA VAL A 107 -3.54 -4.74 1.70
C VAL A 107 -4.88 -5.41 1.38
N ILE A 108 -4.82 -6.65 0.93
CA ILE A 108 -5.98 -7.48 0.60
C ILE A 108 -5.77 -8.81 1.32
N ASP A 109 -6.74 -9.21 2.15
CA ASP A 109 -6.73 -10.48 2.88
C ASP A 109 -5.39 -10.75 3.59
N ASP A 110 -4.91 -9.74 4.33
CA ASP A 110 -3.64 -9.71 5.10
C ASP A 110 -2.33 -9.78 4.30
N VAL A 111 -2.44 -9.64 2.98
CA VAL A 111 -1.33 -9.64 2.04
C VAL A 111 -1.15 -8.23 1.47
N LEU A 112 0.06 -7.67 1.59
CA LEU A 112 0.43 -6.38 1.01
C LEU A 112 0.70 -6.54 -0.49
N TYR A 113 -0.09 -5.87 -1.31
CA TYR A 113 0.04 -5.79 -2.76
C TYR A 113 0.63 -4.46 -3.20
N TYR A 114 1.69 -4.48 -4.00
CA TYR A 114 2.23 -3.28 -4.63
C TYR A 114 2.79 -3.58 -6.01
N HIS A 115 2.89 -2.55 -6.84
CA HIS A 115 3.54 -2.62 -8.13
C HIS A 115 5.00 -2.18 -7.99
N ASP A 116 5.95 -3.00 -8.48
CA ASP A 116 7.37 -2.62 -8.52
C ASP A 116 7.69 -1.89 -9.84
N PRO A 117 8.04 -0.60 -9.79
CA PRO A 117 8.33 0.19 -10.99
C PRO A 117 9.62 -0.22 -11.71
N SER A 118 10.40 -1.19 -11.22
CA SER A 118 11.42 -1.84 -12.06
C SER A 118 10.83 -2.74 -13.16
N GLY A 119 9.50 -2.81 -13.27
CA GLY A 119 8.80 -3.25 -14.49
C GLY A 119 8.56 -4.74 -14.61
N GLU A 120 8.89 -5.55 -13.60
CA GLU A 120 8.81 -7.01 -13.76
C GLU A 120 7.60 -7.63 -13.06
N LYS A 121 7.11 -7.09 -11.94
CA LYS A 121 6.33 -7.87 -10.96
C LYS A 121 5.32 -7.04 -10.16
N ALA A 122 4.09 -7.55 -10.04
CA ALA A 122 3.19 -7.22 -8.94
C ALA A 122 3.53 -8.13 -7.76
N PHE A 123 3.74 -7.56 -6.58
CA PHE A 123 4.17 -8.33 -5.40
C PHE A 123 3.06 -8.43 -4.37
N SER A 124 2.98 -9.60 -3.77
CA SER A 124 2.29 -9.92 -2.53
C SER A 124 3.32 -9.98 -1.39
N ARG A 125 2.88 -10.00 -0.12
CA ARG A 125 3.71 -10.13 1.09
C ARG A 125 4.76 -11.28 1.03
N TRP A 126 4.58 -12.28 0.15
CA TRP A 126 5.45 -13.46 0.05
C TRP A 126 5.78 -13.92 -1.36
N SER A 127 5.18 -13.36 -2.42
CA SER A 127 5.30 -13.91 -3.77
C SER A 127 4.96 -12.90 -4.87
N VAL A 128 5.48 -13.16 -6.06
CA VAL A 128 5.04 -12.49 -7.29
C VAL A 128 3.62 -12.94 -7.62
N VAL A 129 2.78 -12.02 -8.08
CA VAL A 129 1.50 -12.34 -8.71
C VAL A 129 1.77 -12.75 -10.15
N ASN A 130 1.66 -14.04 -10.44
CA ASN A 130 1.92 -14.61 -11.75
C ASN A 130 0.77 -14.31 -12.73
N GLY A 131 1.04 -14.35 -14.03
CA GLY A 131 0.04 -14.20 -15.10
C GLY A 131 -0.24 -12.75 -15.50
N LEU A 132 0.50 -11.79 -14.94
CA LEU A 132 0.41 -10.37 -15.26
C LEU A 132 1.61 -9.84 -16.07
N GLU A 133 2.60 -10.69 -16.37
CA GLU A 133 3.89 -10.29 -16.93
C GLU A 133 3.75 -9.62 -18.29
N GLU A 134 2.99 -10.25 -19.19
CA GLU A 134 2.74 -9.71 -20.53
C GLU A 134 1.96 -8.39 -20.48
N PHE A 135 0.95 -8.31 -19.59
CA PHE A 135 0.17 -7.09 -19.38
C PHE A 135 1.04 -5.95 -18.84
N LEU A 136 1.82 -6.20 -17.78
CA LEU A 136 2.68 -5.18 -17.16
C LEU A 136 3.75 -4.71 -18.15
N ALA A 137 4.36 -5.62 -18.91
CA ALA A 137 5.35 -5.27 -19.92
C ALA A 137 4.76 -4.43 -21.07
N ALA A 138 3.52 -4.71 -21.49
CA ALA A 138 2.86 -4.01 -22.58
C ALA A 138 2.30 -2.63 -22.17
N GLU A 139 1.67 -2.56 -20.99
CA GLU A 139 0.87 -1.41 -20.60
C GLU A 139 1.58 -0.49 -19.59
N VAL A 140 2.43 -1.04 -18.74
CA VAL A 140 2.99 -0.36 -17.56
C VAL A 140 4.47 -0.07 -17.76
N THR A 141 4.77 0.99 -18.51
CA THR A 141 6.14 1.44 -18.84
C THR A 141 6.91 2.04 -17.64
N ASP A 142 8.20 2.36 -17.82
CA ASP A 142 9.12 2.94 -16.81
C ASP A 142 8.63 4.24 -16.12
N GLN A 143 7.60 4.91 -16.65
CA GLN A 143 6.96 6.08 -16.01
C GLN A 143 5.95 5.70 -14.91
N SER A 144 5.72 4.40 -14.68
CA SER A 144 4.78 3.82 -13.70
C SER A 144 5.21 3.92 -12.23
N MET A 145 6.25 4.71 -11.91
CA MET A 145 6.66 5.03 -10.54
C MET A 145 5.54 5.61 -9.66
N TRP A 146 4.41 6.00 -10.26
CA TRP A 146 3.25 6.59 -9.62
C TRP A 146 2.02 5.69 -9.63
N SER A 147 2.19 4.41 -9.97
CA SER A 147 1.11 3.43 -9.95
C SER A 147 0.55 3.23 -8.53
N ARG A 148 -0.75 2.94 -8.44
CA ARG A 148 -1.44 2.69 -7.18
C ARG A 148 -2.36 1.50 -7.29
N VAL A 149 -2.22 0.59 -6.34
CA VAL A 149 -3.09 -0.56 -6.16
C VAL A 149 -4.16 -0.19 -5.14
N VAL A 150 -5.39 -0.60 -5.36
CA VAL A 150 -6.48 -0.49 -4.39
C VAL A 150 -7.36 -1.73 -4.44
N LYS A 151 -7.89 -2.17 -3.29
CA LYS A 151 -8.86 -3.27 -3.22
C LYS A 151 -10.14 -2.87 -3.95
N CYS A 152 -10.60 -3.68 -4.90
CA CYS A 152 -11.80 -3.41 -5.69
C CYS A 152 -12.75 -4.62 -5.65
N GLY A 153 -13.56 -4.74 -4.61
CA GLY A 153 -14.44 -5.90 -4.42
C GLY A 153 -13.76 -7.09 -3.73
N GLU A 154 -14.41 -8.25 -3.79
CA GLU A 154 -13.87 -9.49 -3.25
C GLU A 154 -12.81 -10.07 -4.19
N LYS A 155 -11.63 -10.41 -3.66
CA LYS A 155 -10.56 -11.07 -4.44
C LYS A 155 -10.14 -10.33 -5.71
N LYS A 156 -10.20 -9.02 -5.68
CA LYS A 156 -9.94 -8.17 -6.84
C LYS A 156 -9.20 -6.91 -6.42
N LEU A 157 -8.33 -6.45 -7.30
CA LEU A 157 -7.63 -5.17 -7.17
C LEU A 157 -7.85 -4.32 -8.41
N ALA A 158 -7.80 -3.01 -8.23
CA ALA A 158 -7.67 -2.06 -9.31
C ALA A 158 -6.24 -1.49 -9.27
N LEU A 159 -5.55 -1.57 -10.40
CA LEU A 159 -4.25 -0.95 -10.63
C LEU A 159 -4.45 0.32 -11.45
N PHE A 160 -4.15 1.45 -10.84
CA PHE A 160 -4.09 2.74 -11.52
C PHE A 160 -2.65 3.03 -11.92
N PHE A 161 -2.43 3.49 -13.14
CA PHE A 161 -1.09 3.80 -13.62
C PHE A 161 -1.12 4.92 -14.67
N PRO A 162 -0.11 5.82 -14.67
CA PRO A 162 0.05 6.77 -15.75
C PRO A 162 0.57 6.08 -17.02
N LYS A 163 0.08 6.49 -18.18
CA LYS A 163 0.53 6.06 -19.50
C LYS A 163 0.62 7.26 -20.44
N LYS A 164 1.61 7.28 -21.33
CA LYS A 164 1.65 8.27 -22.42
C LYS A 164 0.80 7.80 -23.59
N ARG A 165 -0.13 8.64 -24.04
CA ARG A 165 -0.98 8.42 -25.21
C ARG A 165 -1.00 9.69 -26.05
N ASP A 166 -0.60 9.59 -27.31
CA ASP A 166 -0.58 10.71 -28.27
C ASP A 166 0.15 11.98 -27.76
N GLY A 167 1.20 11.78 -26.96
CA GLY A 167 2.00 12.87 -26.36
C GLY A 167 1.47 13.41 -25.03
N ASN A 168 0.27 13.01 -24.60
CA ASN A 168 -0.34 13.40 -23.33
C ASN A 168 -0.19 12.28 -22.28
N GLU A 169 -0.15 12.66 -21.00
CA GLU A 169 -0.22 11.71 -19.88
C GLU A 169 -1.69 11.43 -19.54
N VAL A 170 -2.06 10.15 -19.55
CA VAL A 170 -3.40 9.68 -19.18
C VAL A 170 -3.29 8.74 -17.99
N ILE A 171 -4.35 8.64 -17.20
CA ILE A 171 -4.45 7.66 -16.12
C ILE A 171 -5.30 6.49 -16.61
N CYS A 172 -4.70 5.31 -16.61
CA CYS A 172 -5.39 4.06 -16.89
C CYS A 172 -5.79 3.38 -15.57
N CYS A 173 -6.83 2.55 -15.64
CA CYS A 173 -7.23 1.65 -14.57
C CYS A 173 -7.38 0.24 -15.15
N ALA A 174 -6.71 -0.73 -14.52
CA ALA A 174 -6.89 -2.14 -14.80
C ALA A 174 -7.53 -2.84 -13.61
N GLU A 175 -8.64 -3.53 -13.84
CA GLU A 175 -9.24 -4.42 -12.85
C GLU A 175 -8.61 -5.80 -12.98
N ILE A 176 -8.11 -6.34 -11.87
CA ILE A 176 -7.38 -7.59 -11.82
C ILE A 176 -8.06 -8.50 -10.80
N ALA A 177 -8.49 -9.67 -11.23
CA ALA A 177 -8.90 -10.76 -10.35
C ALA A 177 -7.68 -11.46 -9.77
N LEU A 178 -7.79 -11.83 -8.49
CA LEU A 178 -6.79 -12.60 -7.76
C LEU A 178 -7.30 -14.02 -7.52
N GLU A 179 -6.48 -15.00 -7.87
CA GLU A 179 -6.74 -16.41 -7.65
C GLU A 179 -5.70 -16.97 -6.67
N TRP A 180 -6.21 -17.60 -5.59
CA TRP A 180 -5.39 -18.32 -4.61
C TRP A 180 -5.67 -19.82 -4.75
N PRO A 181 -4.64 -20.65 -4.99
CA PRO A 181 -4.78 -22.09 -4.90
C PRO A 181 -5.22 -22.50 -3.49
N GLN A 182 -6.25 -23.33 -3.38
CA GLN A 182 -6.70 -23.89 -2.10
C GLN A 182 -5.60 -24.78 -1.53
N GLY A 183 -4.79 -24.29 -0.60
CA GLY A 183 -3.70 -25.05 0.01
C GLY A 183 -2.40 -24.28 0.27
N GLY A 184 -2.33 -23.01 -0.11
CA GLY A 184 -1.10 -22.22 -0.01
C GLY A 184 -0.20 -22.50 -1.23
N GLY A 185 0.00 -21.47 -2.04
CA GLY A 185 0.72 -21.57 -3.30
C GLY A 185 0.93 -20.20 -3.93
N GLU A 186 1.41 -20.18 -5.17
CA GLU A 186 1.60 -18.96 -5.95
C GLU A 186 0.27 -18.23 -6.18
N ILE A 187 0.31 -16.91 -6.15
CA ILE A 187 -0.87 -16.07 -6.38
C ILE A 187 -0.92 -15.78 -7.88
N TRP A 188 -2.09 -15.97 -8.48
CA TRP A 188 -2.31 -15.69 -9.89
C TRP A 188 -3.19 -14.46 -10.08
N GLY A 189 -2.84 -13.64 -11.06
CA GLY A 189 -3.56 -12.44 -11.45
C GLY A 189 -4.11 -12.58 -12.86
N LYS A 190 -5.36 -12.15 -13.06
CA LYS A 190 -5.98 -12.07 -14.39
C LYS A 190 -6.59 -10.70 -14.60
N VAL A 191 -6.15 -10.01 -15.64
CA VAL A 191 -6.75 -8.73 -16.06
C VAL A 191 -8.16 -8.98 -16.57
N LEU A 192 -9.13 -8.32 -15.97
CA LEU A 192 -10.55 -8.38 -16.34
C LEU A 192 -10.91 -7.26 -17.32
N SER A 193 -10.38 -6.07 -17.09
CA SER A 193 -10.57 -4.87 -17.91
C SER A 193 -9.36 -3.95 -17.76
N CYS A 194 -9.12 -3.11 -18.76
CA CYS A 194 -8.11 -2.07 -18.71
C CYS A 194 -8.51 -0.93 -19.63
N ASP A 195 -8.80 0.23 -19.06
CA ASP A 195 -9.30 1.39 -19.79
C ASP A 195 -8.68 2.69 -19.28
N VAL A 196 -8.73 3.72 -20.13
CA VAL A 196 -8.34 5.08 -19.75
C VAL A 196 -9.49 5.69 -18.93
N VAL A 197 -9.16 6.14 -17.72
CA VAL A 197 -10.15 6.74 -16.79
C VAL A 197 -10.03 8.26 -16.71
N LEU A 198 -8.88 8.84 -17.05
CA LEU A 198 -8.66 10.28 -17.09
C LEU A 198 -7.66 10.66 -18.22
N GLU A 199 -8.06 11.56 -19.12
CA GLU A 199 -7.26 11.94 -20.31
C GLU A 199 -6.67 13.35 -20.29
N ASP A 200 -7.07 14.21 -19.34
CA ASP A 200 -6.85 15.66 -19.42
C ASP A 200 -5.45 16.12 -18.94
N GLY A 201 -4.43 15.25 -18.97
CA GLY A 201 -2.99 15.60 -18.95
C GLY A 201 -2.45 16.45 -17.80
N ARG A 202 -3.28 16.85 -16.84
CA ARG A 202 -2.98 17.82 -15.77
C ARG A 202 -3.28 17.27 -14.37
N PHE A 203 -3.49 15.96 -14.27
CA PHE A 203 -3.84 15.29 -13.03
C PHE A 203 -2.66 14.49 -12.50
N VAL A 204 -2.35 14.68 -11.21
CA VAL A 204 -1.39 13.84 -10.49
C VAL A 204 -2.15 12.96 -9.51
N MET A 205 -1.95 11.65 -9.60
CA MET A 205 -2.59 10.69 -8.73
C MET A 205 -1.96 10.70 -7.32
N VAL A 206 -2.69 11.26 -6.35
CA VAL A 206 -2.23 11.38 -4.95
C VAL A 206 -2.58 10.17 -4.09
N LYS A 207 -3.79 9.61 -4.22
CA LYS A 207 -4.23 8.40 -3.50
C LYS A 207 -5.48 7.83 -4.18
N CYS A 208 -5.58 6.51 -4.23
CA CYS A 208 -6.80 5.80 -4.59
C CYS A 208 -7.43 5.19 -3.33
N VAL A 209 -8.74 5.27 -3.22
CA VAL A 209 -9.50 4.72 -2.08
C VAL A 209 -10.65 3.89 -2.62
N SER A 210 -10.95 2.79 -1.94
CA SER A 210 -12.16 2.02 -2.23
C SER A 210 -13.32 2.61 -1.44
N VAL A 211 -14.47 2.74 -2.11
CA VAL A 211 -15.71 3.17 -1.48
C VAL A 211 -16.65 1.97 -1.49
N THR A 212 -17.11 1.57 -0.31
CA THR A 212 -18.21 0.61 -0.18
C THR A 212 -19.50 1.41 -0.20
N VAL A 213 -20.37 1.12 -1.16
CA VAL A 213 -21.69 1.74 -1.32
C VAL A 213 -22.73 0.87 -0.61
#